data_AF-A0A979FT59-F1
#
_entry.id   AF-A0A979FT59-F1
#
_cell.length_a   1.000
_cell.length_b   1.000
_cell.length_c   1.000
_cell.angle_alpha   90.00
_cell.angle_beta   90.00
_cell.angle_gamma   90.00
#
_symmetry.space_group_name_H-M   'P 1'
#
loop_
_entity.id
_entity.type
_entity.pdbx_description
1 polymer ?
#
loop_
_entity_poly.entity_id
_entity_poly.type
_entity_poly.pdbx_seq_one_letter_code
_entity_poly.pdbx_strand_id
1 'polypeptide(L)'
;MEKANRCMPKIFHVNWFRKGANGFLWPGFGDNVRVVDWILQRIDGKDVAVESAIGLIPRPGSLNLEGLKEDVDMDELFKLPKDFWQKEIRDVSTYFQNQVGEDLPNEIWDELCKLEKRVEEM
;
A
#
# COMPACT_ATOMS: atom_id res chain seq x y z
N MET A 1 15.58 -19.41 7.28
CA MET A 1 15.71 -20.18 6.01
C MET A 1 16.10 -19.22 4.88
N GLU A 2 17.37 -18.85 4.77
CA GLU A 2 17.87 -18.18 3.56
C GLU A 2 18.42 -19.25 2.63
N LYS A 3 17.74 -19.49 1.51
CA LYS A 3 18.26 -20.32 0.43
C LYS A 3 18.78 -19.38 -0.65
N ALA A 4 20.10 -19.38 -0.85
CA ALA A 4 20.75 -18.69 -1.97
C ALA A 4 20.09 -19.11 -3.31
N ASN A 5 19.96 -18.17 -4.26
CA ASN A 5 19.31 -18.29 -5.58
C ASN A 5 17.77 -18.29 -5.64
N ARG A 6 17.06 -17.63 -4.72
CA ARG A 6 15.62 -17.33 -4.91
C ARG A 6 15.41 -15.87 -5.29
N CYS A 7 14.95 -15.65 -6.52
CA CYS A 7 14.40 -14.36 -6.95
C CYS A 7 13.00 -14.21 -6.37
N MET A 8 12.90 -13.58 -5.20
CA MET A 8 11.59 -13.30 -4.58
C MET A 8 10.86 -12.22 -5.39
N PRO A 9 9.56 -12.41 -5.71
CA PRO A 9 8.79 -11.38 -6.38
C PRO A 9 8.59 -10.18 -5.45
N LYS A 10 8.45 -8.99 -6.04
CA LYS A 10 7.97 -7.82 -5.31
C LYS A 10 6.48 -8.03 -4.95
N ILE A 11 6.10 -7.64 -3.74
CA ILE A 11 4.71 -7.72 -3.25
C ILE A 11 4.10 -6.31 -3.30
N PHE A 12 2.86 -6.22 -3.77
CA PHE A 12 2.10 -4.98 -3.87
C PHE A 12 0.72 -5.17 -3.25
N HIS A 13 0.23 -4.13 -2.59
CA HIS A 13 -1.14 -4.05 -2.10
C HIS A 13 -1.86 -2.92 -2.85
N VAL A 14 -3.04 -3.20 -3.39
CA VAL A 14 -3.84 -2.25 -4.18
C VAL A 14 -5.23 -2.07 -3.58
N ASN A 15 -5.81 -0.89 -3.76
CA ASN A 15 -7.19 -0.62 -3.37
C ASN A 15 -7.93 0.13 -4.48
N TRP A 16 -8.72 -0.60 -5.27
CA TRP A 16 -9.57 -0.03 -6.32
C TRP A 16 -10.87 0.59 -5.78
N PHE A 17 -11.12 0.46 -4.49
CA PHE A 17 -12.43 0.70 -3.88
C PHE A 17 -12.42 1.84 -2.88
N ARG A 18 -11.32 2.62 -2.82
CA ARG A 18 -11.26 3.81 -1.97
C ARG A 18 -12.35 4.80 -2.40
N LYS A 19 -13.15 5.26 -1.44
CA LYS A 19 -14.25 6.20 -1.67
C LYS A 19 -13.89 7.59 -1.16
N GLY A 20 -14.31 8.60 -1.90
CA GLY A 20 -14.37 10.00 -1.48
C GLY A 20 -15.81 10.46 -1.29
N ALA A 21 -16.03 11.77 -1.24
CA ALA A 21 -17.36 12.34 -1.02
C ALA A 21 -18.39 11.96 -2.10
N ASN A 22 -17.95 11.79 -3.35
CA ASN A 22 -18.83 11.65 -4.52
C ASN A 22 -18.81 10.26 -5.18
N GLY A 23 -18.16 9.27 -4.56
CA GLY A 23 -18.05 7.92 -5.14
C GLY A 23 -16.67 7.30 -4.94
N PHE A 24 -16.27 6.44 -5.87
CA PHE A 24 -14.91 5.89 -5.89
C PHE A 24 -13.91 6.95 -6.35
N LEU A 25 -12.74 7.00 -5.70
CA LEU A 25 -11.65 7.91 -6.08
C LEU A 25 -10.88 7.42 -7.33
N TRP A 26 -11.01 6.14 -7.67
CA TRP A 26 -10.34 5.56 -8.83
C TRP A 26 -11.40 4.95 -9.77
N PRO A 27 -11.33 5.22 -11.10
CA PRO A 27 -12.34 4.75 -12.06
C PRO A 27 -12.38 3.22 -12.18
N GLY A 28 -11.26 2.54 -11.93
CA GLY A 28 -11.21 1.07 -11.89
C GLY A 28 -11.23 0.40 -13.27
N PHE A 29 -11.61 -0.87 -13.30
CA PHE A 29 -11.74 -1.67 -14.52
C PHE A 29 -10.49 -1.62 -15.42
N GLY A 30 -10.64 -1.15 -16.67
CA GLY A 30 -9.55 -1.04 -17.63
C GLY A 30 -8.49 -0.02 -17.22
N ASP A 31 -8.85 1.03 -16.47
CA ASP A 31 -7.90 2.04 -16.02
C ASP A 31 -6.92 1.51 -14.96
N ASN A 32 -7.19 0.35 -14.35
CA ASN A 32 -6.24 -0.35 -13.48
C ASN A 32 -4.94 -0.71 -14.19
N VAL A 33 -4.92 -0.77 -15.53
CA VAL A 33 -3.69 -0.99 -16.31
C VAL A 33 -2.61 0.06 -16.00
N ARG A 34 -2.99 1.28 -15.60
CA ARG A 34 -2.07 2.36 -15.23
C ARG A 34 -1.26 2.03 -13.97
N VAL A 35 -1.88 1.34 -13.02
CA VAL A 35 -1.20 0.87 -11.81
C VAL A 35 -0.38 -0.38 -12.08
N VAL A 36 -0.84 -1.25 -12.99
CA VAL A 36 -0.04 -2.39 -13.46
C VAL A 36 1.23 -1.91 -14.18
N ASP A 37 1.13 -0.89 -15.03
CA ASP A 37 2.29 -0.26 -15.67
C ASP A 37 3.28 0.29 -14.62
N TRP A 38 2.79 0.99 -13.60
CA TRP A 38 3.64 1.43 -12.49
C TRP A 38 4.32 0.27 -11.75
N ILE A 39 3.62 -0.85 -11.52
CA ILE A 39 4.19 -2.07 -10.94
C ILE A 39 5.32 -2.63 -11.82
N LEU A 40 5.14 -2.67 -13.14
CA LEU A 40 6.18 -3.11 -14.08
C LEU A 40 7.41 -2.21 -14.00
N GLN A 41 7.21 -0.89 -13.98
CA GLN A 41 8.31 0.06 -13.80
C GLN A 41 9.04 -0.13 -12.46
N ARG A 42 8.34 -0.49 -11.38
CA ARG A 42 8.95 -0.85 -10.09
C ARG A 42 9.75 -2.14 -10.15
N ILE A 43 9.29 -3.13 -10.91
CA ILE A 43 10.00 -4.39 -11.14
C ILE A 43 11.30 -4.12 -11.91
N ASP A 44 11.25 -3.24 -12.92
CA ASP A 44 12.40 -2.82 -13.73
C ASP A 44 13.36 -1.86 -13.00
N GLY A 45 13.10 -1.53 -11.74
CA GLY A 45 13.98 -0.69 -10.92
C GLY A 45 13.91 0.80 -11.24
N LYS A 46 12.85 1.28 -11.89
CA LYS A 46 12.65 2.72 -12.18
C LYS A 46 12.36 3.50 -10.89
N ASP A 47 12.83 4.75 -10.86
CA ASP A 47 12.61 5.68 -9.75
C ASP A 47 11.21 6.34 -9.81
N VAL A 48 10.18 5.51 -9.66
CA VAL A 48 8.76 5.91 -9.75
C VAL A 48 8.03 5.83 -8.40
N ALA A 49 8.74 5.64 -7.29
CA ALA A 49 8.14 5.53 -5.97
C ALA A 49 8.78 6.47 -4.96
N VAL A 50 8.02 6.80 -3.91
CA VAL A 50 8.49 7.50 -2.72
C VAL A 50 8.13 6.69 -1.47
N GLU A 51 8.92 6.86 -0.41
CA GLU A 51 8.65 6.24 0.90
C GLU A 51 7.43 6.85 1.59
N SER A 52 6.70 6.02 2.31
CA SER A 52 5.59 6.38 3.19
C SER A 52 5.58 5.44 4.41
N ALA A 53 4.79 5.76 5.43
CA ALA A 53 4.67 4.92 6.62
C ALA A 53 4.21 3.47 6.32
N ILE A 54 3.52 3.26 5.20
CA ILE A 54 2.95 1.95 4.82
C ILE A 54 3.77 1.24 3.73
N GLY A 55 4.95 1.76 3.40
CA GLY A 55 5.81 1.26 2.33
C GLY A 55 5.92 2.25 1.18
N LEU A 56 6.20 1.74 -0.02
CA LEU A 56 6.42 2.57 -1.21
C LEU A 56 5.11 2.86 -1.93
N ILE A 57 4.85 4.15 -2.18
CA ILE A 57 3.72 4.62 -2.98
C ILE A 57 4.19 5.27 -4.28
N PRO A 58 3.33 5.46 -5.29
CA PRO A 58 3.70 6.18 -6.50
C PRO A 58 4.22 7.57 -6.21
N ARG A 59 5.35 7.92 -6.84
CA ARG A 59 5.86 9.30 -6.84
C ARG A 59 4.83 10.20 -7.54
N PRO A 60 4.63 11.46 -7.10
CA PRO A 60 3.79 12.41 -7.83
C PRO A 60 4.17 12.48 -9.31
N GLY A 61 3.18 12.35 -10.21
CA GLY A 61 3.39 12.35 -11.66
C GLY A 61 3.93 11.04 -12.26
N SER A 62 4.18 9.99 -11.46
CA SER A 62 4.68 8.71 -11.98
C SER A 62 3.60 7.77 -12.53
N LEU A 63 2.33 8.02 -12.21
CA LEU A 63 1.20 7.32 -12.81
C LEU A 63 0.75 8.06 -14.07
N ASN A 64 0.55 7.32 -15.16
CA ASN A 64 -0.03 7.89 -16.37
C ASN A 64 -1.54 8.15 -16.16
N LEU A 65 -1.92 9.43 -16.11
CA LEU A 65 -3.31 9.89 -15.99
C LEU A 65 -3.88 10.40 -17.32
N GLU A 66 -3.11 10.33 -18.42
CA GLU A 66 -3.56 10.82 -19.73
C GLU A 66 -4.79 10.06 -20.22
N GLY A 67 -5.75 10.80 -20.74
CA GLY A 67 -6.98 10.26 -21.31
C GLY A 67 -8.00 9.75 -20.27
N LEU A 68 -7.77 9.96 -18.97
CA LEU A 68 -8.82 9.78 -17.97
C LEU A 68 -9.94 10.80 -18.20
N LYS A 69 -11.19 10.32 -18.16
CA LYS A 69 -12.38 11.16 -18.36
C LYS A 69 -12.72 11.97 -17.11
N GLU A 70 -12.38 11.43 -15.95
CA GLU A 70 -12.62 12.01 -14.64
C GLU A 70 -11.28 12.51 -14.08
N ASP A 71 -11.31 13.67 -13.44
CA ASP A 71 -10.16 14.17 -12.71
C ASP A 71 -10.02 13.37 -11.41
N VAL A 72 -8.84 12.78 -11.22
CA VAL A 72 -8.56 11.93 -10.05
C VAL A 72 -7.82 12.77 -9.02
N ASP A 73 -8.43 12.94 -7.84
CA ASP A 73 -7.77 13.57 -6.70
C ASP A 73 -6.69 12.62 -6.14
N MET A 74 -5.47 12.80 -6.62
CA MET A 74 -4.32 11.98 -6.23
C MET A 74 -3.92 12.21 -4.76
N ASP A 75 -4.12 13.41 -4.24
CA ASP A 75 -3.81 13.74 -2.85
C ASP A 75 -4.77 13.00 -1.91
N GLU A 76 -6.07 13.02 -2.21
CA GLU A 76 -7.07 12.26 -1.46
C GLU A 76 -6.86 10.74 -1.63
N LEU A 77 -6.57 10.27 -2.85
CA LEU A 77 -6.37 8.87 -3.18
C LEU A 77 -5.19 8.25 -2.42
N PHE A 78 -4.11 9.00 -2.21
CA PHE A 78 -2.91 8.55 -1.49
C PHE A 78 -2.79 9.11 -0.07
N LYS A 79 -3.79 9.85 0.42
CA LYS A 79 -3.80 10.34 1.80
C LYS A 79 -3.69 9.20 2.81
N LEU A 80 -2.84 9.36 3.81
CA LEU A 80 -2.65 8.41 4.92
C LEU A 80 -2.98 9.12 6.25
N PRO A 81 -4.25 9.10 6.70
CA PRO A 81 -4.60 9.68 8.00
C PRO A 81 -3.98 8.86 9.14
N LYS A 82 -3.23 9.52 10.04
CA LYS A 82 -2.53 8.87 11.15
C LYS A 82 -3.48 8.14 12.10
N ASP A 83 -4.60 8.77 12.42
CA ASP A 83 -5.67 8.23 13.27
C ASP A 83 -6.30 6.95 12.69
N PHE A 84 -6.52 6.92 11.37
CA PHE A 84 -6.98 5.73 10.67
C PHE A 84 -5.98 4.57 10.81
N TRP A 85 -4.70 4.82 10.53
CA TRP A 85 -3.67 3.78 10.60
C TRP A 85 -3.40 3.29 12.02
N GLN A 86 -3.43 4.18 13.02
CA GLN A 86 -3.36 3.77 14.43
C GLN A 86 -4.53 2.85 14.81
N LYS A 87 -5.73 3.10 14.28
CA LYS A 87 -6.87 2.20 14.49
C LYS A 87 -6.65 0.86 13.78
N GLU A 88 -6.21 0.89 12.53
CA GLU A 88 -5.93 -0.32 11.74
C GLU A 88 -4.90 -1.22 12.42
N ILE A 89 -3.81 -0.65 12.94
CA ILE A 89 -2.78 -1.41 13.69
C ILE A 89 -3.39 -2.10 14.91
N ARG A 90 -4.25 -1.40 15.68
CA ARG A 90 -4.93 -2.00 16.84
C ARG A 90 -5.87 -3.13 16.45
N ASP A 91 -6.61 -2.95 15.36
CA ASP A 91 -7.55 -3.96 14.86
C ASP A 91 -6.81 -5.21 14.36
N VAL A 92 -5.71 -5.04 13.61
CA VAL A 92 -4.85 -6.13 13.14
C VAL A 92 -4.16 -6.84 14.31
N SER A 93 -3.64 -6.10 15.29
CA SER A 93 -3.05 -6.65 16.52
C SER A 93 -4.06 -7.54 17.27
N THR A 94 -5.29 -7.03 17.44
CA THR A 94 -6.38 -7.78 18.08
C THR A 94 -6.74 -9.03 17.28
N TYR A 95 -6.81 -8.94 15.95
CA TYR A 95 -7.08 -10.08 15.08
C TYR A 95 -5.98 -11.15 15.22
N PHE A 96 -4.70 -10.77 15.14
CA PHE A 96 -3.59 -11.71 15.29
C PHE A 96 -3.61 -12.42 16.64
N GLN A 97 -3.81 -11.69 17.73
CA GLN A 97 -3.89 -12.28 19.06
C GLN A 97 -5.08 -13.25 19.21
N ASN A 98 -6.25 -12.88 18.71
CA ASN A 98 -7.47 -13.65 18.93
C ASN A 98 -7.65 -14.83 17.97
N GLN A 99 -7.15 -14.71 16.74
CA GLN A 99 -7.42 -15.69 15.67
C GLN A 99 -6.21 -16.57 15.37
N VAL A 100 -4.99 -16.12 15.64
CA VAL A 100 -3.76 -16.87 15.38
C VAL A 100 -3.08 -17.27 16.70
N GLY A 101 -3.01 -16.36 17.67
CA GLY A 101 -2.49 -16.63 19.00
C GLY A 101 -1.01 -17.01 18.98
N GLU A 102 -0.66 -18.11 19.65
CA GLU A 102 0.72 -18.57 19.82
C GLU A 102 1.38 -19.04 18.52
N ASP A 103 0.59 -19.37 17.49
CA ASP A 103 1.09 -19.84 16.19
C ASP A 103 1.54 -18.69 15.27
N LEU A 104 1.38 -17.43 15.69
CA LEU A 104 1.79 -16.29 14.88
C LEU A 104 3.32 -16.23 14.75
N PRO A 105 3.89 -16.24 13.53
CA PRO A 105 5.33 -16.09 13.37
C PRO A 105 5.82 -14.74 13.90
N ASN A 106 6.92 -14.75 14.64
CA ASN A 106 7.52 -13.55 15.22
C ASN A 106 7.79 -12.47 14.16
N GLU A 107 8.21 -12.87 12.96
CA GLU A 107 8.49 -11.94 11.86
C GLU A 107 7.25 -11.14 11.44
N ILE A 108 6.04 -11.72 11.53
CA ILE A 108 4.79 -11.01 11.21
C ILE A 108 4.47 -9.98 12.31
N TRP A 109 4.68 -10.35 13.58
CA TRP A 109 4.50 -9.44 14.70
C TRP A 109 5.49 -8.27 14.65
N ASP A 110 6.75 -8.56 14.32
CA ASP A 110 7.79 -7.54 14.15
C ASP A 110 7.46 -6.55 13.04
N GLU A 111 6.90 -7.00 11.91
CA GLU A 111 6.44 -6.09 10.85
C GLU A 111 5.29 -5.18 11.31
N LEU A 112 4.37 -5.67 12.15
CA LEU A 112 3.31 -4.85 12.74
C LEU A 112 3.90 -3.78 13.69
N CYS A 113 4.86 -4.16 14.55
CA CYS A 113 5.54 -3.21 15.43
C CYS A 113 6.37 -2.16 14.64
N LYS A 114 7.00 -2.56 13.52
CA LYS A 114 7.70 -1.61 12.64
C LYS A 114 6.72 -0.65 11.96
N LEU A 115 5.56 -1.15 11.52
CA LEU A 115 4.50 -0.30 10.97
C LEU A 115 4.01 0.71 12.01
N GLU A 116 3.78 0.27 13.24
CA GLU A 116 3.37 1.14 14.35
C GLU A 116 4.33 2.32 14.55
N LYS A 117 5.64 2.05 14.65
CA LYS A 117 6.65 3.10 14.79
C LYS A 117 6.63 4.11 13.64
N ARG A 118 6.56 3.62 12.39
CA ARG A 118 6.50 4.52 11.23
C ARG A 118 5.24 5.39 11.23
N VAL A 119 4.12 4.86 11.70
CA VAL A 119 2.85 5.61 11.81
C VAL A 119 2.89 6.62 12.96
N GLU A 120 3.58 6.32 14.07
CA GLU A 120 3.80 7.28 15.16
C GLU A 120 4.65 8.48 14.74
N GLU A 121 5.56 8.30 13.77
CA GLU A 121 6.45 9.33 13.23
C GLU A 121 5.83 10.17 12.10
N MET A 122 4.63 9.83 11.61
CA MET A 122 3.85 10.65 10.67
C MET A 122 3.39 11.97 11.30
#